data_AF-A0A183LAT7-F1
#
_entry.id   AF-A0A183LAT7-F1
#
_cell.length_a   1.000
_cell.length_b   1.000
_cell.length_c   1.000
_cell.angle_alpha   90.00
_cell.angle_beta   90.00
_cell.angle_gamma   90.00
#
_symmetry.space_group_name_H-M   'P 1'
#
loop_
_entity.id
_entity.type
_entity.pdbx_description
1 polymer ?
#
loop_
_entity_poly.entity_id
_entity_poly.type
_entity_poly.pdbx_seq_one_letter_code
_entity_poly.pdbx_strand_id
1 'polypeptide(L)'
;MWETGNTNQIATEMRRYNLAVLGISETHWTQAGQQRLNTGEKLLYSVHEEESAPHTQGVALMLSKVARNALVGWESHGSRINKASFKTKKKGITMNIIQCYALTDGSNDDNKDQFYERLQSIIEKCP
;
A
#
# COMPACT_ATOMS: atom_id res chain seq x y z
N MET A 1 8.18 0.62 -18.43
CA MET A 1 8.52 -0.79 -18.71
C MET A 1 9.37 -1.29 -17.55
N TRP A 2 8.95 -2.37 -16.91
CA TRP A 2 9.34 -2.80 -15.57
C TRP A 2 10.81 -3.21 -15.47
N GLU A 3 11.49 -2.79 -14.41
CA GLU A 3 12.62 -3.58 -13.92
C GLU A 3 12.07 -4.72 -13.06
N THR A 4 11.65 -5.79 -13.72
CA THR A 4 11.21 -7.06 -13.12
C THR A 4 12.20 -7.59 -12.05
N GLY A 5 13.46 -7.13 -12.07
CA GLY A 5 14.47 -7.44 -11.06
C GLY A 5 14.14 -6.93 -9.65
N ASN A 6 13.67 -5.68 -9.51
CA ASN A 6 13.53 -5.05 -8.19
C ASN A 6 12.35 -5.65 -7.38
N THR A 7 11.20 -5.89 -8.02
CA THR A 7 10.04 -6.53 -7.35
C THR A 7 10.28 -7.99 -6.98
N ASN A 8 11.08 -8.72 -7.75
CA ASN A 8 11.48 -10.09 -7.44
C ASN A 8 12.43 -10.16 -6.22
N GLN A 9 13.31 -9.17 -6.06
CA GLN A 9 14.15 -9.06 -4.88
C GLN A 9 13.30 -8.78 -3.63
N ILE A 10 12.36 -7.84 -3.71
CA ILE A 10 11.43 -7.54 -2.61
C ILE A 10 10.59 -8.78 -2.24
N ALA A 11 10.08 -9.51 -3.24
CA ALA A 11 9.34 -10.76 -2.99
C ALA A 11 10.23 -11.84 -2.34
N THR A 12 11.52 -11.87 -2.67
CA THR A 12 12.48 -12.78 -2.05
C THR A 12 12.72 -12.44 -0.58
N GLU A 13 12.91 -11.17 -0.25
CA GLU A 13 13.04 -10.73 1.14
C GLU A 13 11.74 -10.95 1.93
N MET A 14 10.58 -10.67 1.34
CA MET A 14 9.28 -10.97 1.96
C MET A 14 9.16 -12.45 2.36
N ARG A 15 9.59 -13.36 1.47
CA ARG A 15 9.61 -14.81 1.76
C ARG A 15 10.67 -15.16 2.80
N ARG A 16 11.86 -14.58 2.71
CA ARG A 16 12.97 -14.80 3.66
C ARG A 16 12.57 -14.48 5.09
N TYR A 17 11.85 -13.38 5.29
CA TYR A 17 11.31 -12.97 6.59
C TYR A 17 9.96 -13.60 6.93
N ASN A 18 9.43 -14.49 6.08
CA ASN A 18 8.13 -15.15 6.24
C ASN A 18 6.97 -14.17 6.49
N LEU A 19 6.98 -13.03 5.80
CA LEU A 19 5.96 -11.99 5.95
C LEU A 19 4.71 -12.35 5.15
N ALA A 20 3.54 -12.16 5.76
CA ALA A 20 2.26 -12.33 5.07
C ALA A 20 1.88 -11.06 4.27
N VAL A 21 2.20 -9.89 4.82
CA VAL A 21 1.96 -8.57 4.23
C VAL A 21 3.22 -7.75 4.43
N LEU A 22 3.66 -7.05 3.38
CA LEU A 22 4.81 -6.14 3.41
C LEU A 22 4.35 -4.77 2.90
N GLY A 23 4.53 -3.74 3.74
CA GLY A 23 4.34 -2.34 3.35
C GLY A 23 5.58 -1.80 2.64
N ILE A 24 5.38 -1.08 1.56
CA ILE A 24 6.43 -0.46 0.74
C ILE A 24 6.07 1.02 0.58
N SER A 25 7.05 1.88 0.80
CA SER A 25 6.95 3.33 0.55
C SER A 25 7.87 3.72 -0.60
N GLU A 26 7.60 4.87 -1.22
CA GLU A 26 8.39 5.43 -2.32
C GLU A 26 8.55 4.45 -3.49
N THR A 27 7.44 3.96 -4.01
CA THR A 27 7.47 2.96 -5.10
C THR A 27 7.81 3.56 -6.45
N HIS A 28 7.64 4.88 -6.63
CA HIS A 28 7.87 5.60 -7.88
C HIS A 28 7.03 5.07 -9.06
N TRP A 29 5.86 4.50 -8.80
CA TRP A 29 5.01 3.89 -9.84
C TRP A 29 4.08 4.92 -10.49
N THR A 30 3.67 4.66 -11.75
CA THR A 30 2.99 5.65 -12.62
C THR A 30 1.49 5.47 -12.79
N GLN A 31 0.90 4.38 -12.30
CA GLN A 31 -0.56 4.20 -12.26
C GLN A 31 -0.97 3.53 -10.95
N ALA A 32 -2.12 3.88 -10.37
CA ALA A 32 -2.65 3.09 -9.25
C ALA A 32 -3.16 1.75 -9.79
N GLY A 33 -2.97 0.67 -9.04
CA GLY A 33 -3.38 -0.62 -9.55
C GLY A 33 -3.04 -1.80 -8.67
N GLN A 34 -3.21 -2.97 -9.27
CA GLN A 34 -2.85 -4.23 -8.65
C GLN A 34 -2.20 -5.15 -9.69
N GLN A 35 -1.15 -5.84 -9.28
CA GLN A 35 -0.43 -6.79 -10.13
C GLN A 35 -0.16 -8.08 -9.37
N ARG A 36 -0.27 -9.20 -10.07
CA ARG A 36 0.19 -10.49 -9.55
C ARG A 36 1.58 -10.77 -10.13
N LEU A 37 2.54 -11.06 -9.24
CA LEU A 37 3.86 -11.50 -9.66
C LEU A 37 3.83 -12.97 -10.11
N ASN A 38 4.79 -13.37 -10.95
CA ASN A 38 4.92 -14.76 -11.40
C ASN A 38 5.15 -15.73 -10.23
N THR A 39 5.76 -15.24 -9.14
CA THR A 39 5.97 -15.99 -7.89
C THR A 39 4.68 -16.17 -7.05
N GLY A 40 3.63 -15.41 -7.37
CA GLY A 40 2.26 -15.58 -6.86
C GLY A 40 1.83 -14.57 -5.81
N GLU A 41 2.72 -13.71 -5.33
CA GLU A 41 2.41 -12.54 -4.53
C GLU A 41 1.54 -11.54 -5.31
N LYS A 42 0.75 -10.75 -4.60
CA LYS A 42 -0.07 -9.68 -5.17
C LYS A 42 0.41 -8.34 -4.64
N LEU A 43 0.68 -7.41 -5.53
CA LEU A 43 0.96 -6.02 -5.23
C LEU A 43 -0.31 -5.20 -5.34
N LEU A 44 -0.57 -4.34 -4.36
CA LEU A 44 -1.60 -3.31 -4.35
C LEU A 44 -0.89 -1.97 -4.22
N TYR A 45 -1.15 -1.00 -5.08
CA TYR A 45 -0.39 0.24 -5.08
C TYR A 45 -1.17 1.47 -5.47
N SER A 46 -0.78 2.53 -4.79
CA SER A 46 -1.25 3.89 -4.98
C SER A 46 -0.26 4.69 -5.82
N VAL A 47 -0.78 5.63 -6.59
CA VAL A 47 -0.01 6.61 -7.35
C VAL A 47 -0.72 7.96 -7.27
N HIS A 48 -0.01 9.03 -7.63
CA HIS A 48 -0.57 10.36 -7.77
C HIS A 48 -1.58 10.41 -8.93
N GLU A 49 -2.68 11.14 -8.75
CA GLU A 49 -3.65 11.39 -9.83
C GLU A 49 -3.11 12.39 -10.89
N GLU A 50 -2.07 13.16 -10.56
CA GLU A 50 -1.48 14.16 -11.46
C GLU A 50 -0.33 13.55 -12.29
N GLU A 51 -0.51 13.55 -13.61
CA GLU A 51 0.44 13.04 -14.62
C GLU A 51 1.80 13.78 -14.61
N SER A 52 1.83 15.00 -14.07
CA SER A 52 3.02 15.88 -13.99
C SER A 52 3.75 15.87 -12.66
N ALA A 53 3.27 15.13 -11.65
CA ALA A 53 3.89 15.13 -10.34
C ALA A 53 5.24 14.39 -10.36
N PRO A 54 6.28 14.90 -9.65
CA PRO A 54 7.57 14.23 -9.58
C PRO A 54 7.35 12.80 -9.10
N HIS A 55 7.86 11.83 -9.87
CA HIS A 55 7.68 10.38 -9.70
C HIS A 55 8.36 9.85 -8.44
N THR A 56 8.12 10.46 -7.28
CA THR A 56 8.80 10.26 -5.98
C THR A 56 7.84 9.71 -4.93
N GLN A 57 6.58 9.51 -5.30
CA GLN A 57 5.50 9.16 -4.39
C GLN A 57 4.88 7.82 -4.77
N GLY A 58 4.19 7.21 -3.81
CA GLY A 58 3.55 5.92 -3.98
C GLY A 58 3.78 5.03 -2.79
N VAL A 59 2.70 4.47 -2.26
CA VAL A 59 2.76 3.39 -1.28
C VAL A 59 2.13 2.13 -1.83
N ALA A 60 2.68 0.98 -1.44
CA ALA A 60 2.20 -0.32 -1.84
C ALA A 60 2.13 -1.30 -0.69
N LEU A 61 1.28 -2.31 -0.88
CA LEU A 61 1.23 -3.52 -0.08
C LEU A 61 1.57 -4.70 -0.98
N MET A 62 2.59 -5.48 -0.60
CA MET A 62 2.84 -6.79 -1.17
C MET A 62 2.21 -7.86 -0.28
N LEU A 63 1.41 -8.73 -0.88
CA LEU A 63 0.64 -9.76 -0.21
C LEU A 63 1.14 -11.13 -0.61
N SER A 64 1.40 -11.98 0.37
CA SER A 64 1.65 -13.41 0.14
C SER A 64 0.40 -14.07 -0.44
N LYS A 65 0.54 -15.33 -0.91
CA LYS A 65 -0.61 -16.12 -1.37
C LYS A 65 -1.70 -16.24 -0.30
N VAL A 66 -1.31 -16.34 0.98
CA VAL A 66 -2.23 -16.46 2.12
C VAL A 66 -2.96 -15.14 2.35
N ALA A 67 -2.24 -14.03 2.48
CA ALA A 67 -2.85 -12.72 2.72
C ALA A 67 -3.75 -12.28 1.55
N ARG A 68 -3.33 -12.57 0.31
CA ARG A 68 -4.14 -12.33 -0.89
C ARG A 68 -5.48 -13.05 -0.84
N ASN A 69 -5.50 -14.32 -0.40
CA ASN A 69 -6.75 -15.07 -0.31
C ASN A 69 -7.65 -14.58 0.84
N ALA A 70 -7.07 -13.89 1.83
CA ALA A 70 -7.82 -13.24 2.91
C ALA A 70 -8.27 -11.82 2.54
N LEU A 71 -7.78 -11.21 1.45
CA LEU A 71 -8.12 -9.85 1.05
C LEU A 71 -9.62 -9.75 0.73
N VAL A 72 -10.32 -8.84 1.42
CA VAL A 72 -11.73 -8.50 1.19
C VAL A 72 -11.84 -7.39 0.16
N GLY A 73 -10.99 -6.37 0.30
CA GLY A 73 -10.97 -5.21 -0.57
C GLY A 73 -9.80 -4.30 -0.22
N TRP A 74 -9.50 -3.36 -1.11
CA TRP A 74 -8.50 -2.33 -0.87
C TRP A 74 -8.90 -1.04 -1.58
N GLU A 75 -8.41 0.08 -1.08
CA GLU A 75 -8.66 1.41 -1.59
C GLU A 75 -7.42 2.29 -1.46
N SER A 76 -7.19 3.11 -2.48
CA SER A 76 -6.15 4.14 -2.49
C SER A 76 -6.76 5.47 -2.07
N HIS A 77 -6.06 6.21 -1.22
CA HIS A 77 -6.48 7.52 -0.73
C HIS A 77 -5.42 8.57 -1.07
N GLY A 78 -5.24 8.81 -2.37
CA GLY A 78 -4.09 9.57 -2.91
C GLY A 78 -2.83 8.71 -3.03
N SER A 79 -1.68 9.34 -3.28
CA SER A 79 -0.39 8.67 -3.52
C SER A 79 0.29 8.12 -2.25
N ARG A 80 -0.15 8.58 -1.08
CA ARG A 80 0.56 8.36 0.20
C ARG A 80 -0.19 7.51 1.20
N ILE A 81 -1.41 7.07 0.90
CA ILE A 81 -2.21 6.24 1.81
C ILE A 81 -2.90 5.13 1.02
N ASN A 82 -2.69 3.88 1.44
CA ASN A 82 -3.35 2.70 0.89
C ASN A 82 -3.92 1.87 2.05
N LYS A 83 -5.21 1.54 1.98
CA LYS A 83 -5.91 0.71 2.96
C LYS A 83 -6.33 -0.60 2.32
N ALA A 84 -6.04 -1.70 3.01
CA ALA A 84 -6.51 -3.03 2.64
C ALA A 84 -7.20 -3.70 3.84
N SER A 85 -8.34 -4.34 3.57
CA SER A 85 -9.13 -5.07 4.55
C SER A 85 -9.02 -6.57 4.30
N PHE A 86 -8.84 -7.35 5.37
CA PHE A 86 -8.61 -8.78 5.33
C PHE A 86 -9.59 -9.52 6.24
N LYS A 87 -10.11 -10.65 5.76
CA LYS A 87 -10.88 -11.58 6.56
C LYS A 87 -9.95 -12.32 7.52
N THR A 88 -10.26 -12.31 8.80
CA THR A 88 -9.52 -13.12 9.78
C THR A 88 -10.14 -14.51 9.91
N LYS A 89 -9.44 -15.42 10.61
CA LYS A 89 -10.00 -16.73 10.97
C LYS A 89 -11.19 -16.62 11.93
N LYS A 90 -11.27 -15.54 12.72
CA LYS A 90 -12.37 -15.31 13.65
C LYS A 90 -13.54 -14.68 12.89
N LYS A 91 -14.66 -15.40 12.82
CA LYS A 91 -15.87 -14.94 12.13
C LYS A 91 -16.34 -13.60 12.72
N GLY A 92 -16.69 -12.66 11.85
CA GLY A 92 -17.13 -11.32 12.25
C GLY A 92 -15.99 -10.34 12.57
N ILE A 93 -14.72 -10.75 12.50
CA ILE A 93 -13.57 -9.84 12.66
C ILE A 93 -12.86 -9.65 11.33
N THR A 94 -12.76 -8.38 10.93
CA THR A 94 -11.96 -7.91 9.80
C THR A 94 -10.69 -7.26 10.34
N MET A 95 -9.56 -7.47 9.66
CA MET A 95 -8.31 -6.78 9.96
C MET A 95 -8.07 -5.74 8.87
N ASN A 96 -7.82 -4.49 9.26
CA ASN A 96 -7.47 -3.41 8.34
C ASN A 96 -5.97 -3.12 8.46
N ILE A 97 -5.29 -2.98 7.32
CA ILE A 97 -3.91 -2.52 7.24
C ILE A 97 -3.90 -1.23 6.44
N ILE A 98 -3.32 -0.19 7.02
CA ILE A 98 -3.14 1.10 6.36
C ILE A 98 -1.63 1.31 6.20
N GLN A 99 -1.15 1.26 4.96
CA GLN A 99 0.18 1.70 4.62
C GLN A 99 0.11 3.18 4.28
N CYS A 100 0.94 3.99 4.94
CA CYS A 100 1.08 5.38 4.61
C CYS A 100 2.53 5.85 4.65
N TYR A 101 2.80 6.93 3.93
CA TYR A 101 4.10 7.60 3.99
C TYR A 101 3.89 9.09 4.21
N ALA A 102 4.18 9.53 5.44
CA ALA A 102 3.99 10.91 5.87
C ALA A 102 4.78 11.90 5.01
N LEU A 103 4.29 13.14 4.97
CA LEU A 103 5.01 14.25 4.37
C LEU A 103 6.30 14.53 5.16
N THR A 104 7.30 15.08 4.48
CA THR A 104 8.59 15.44 5.09
C THR A 104 8.47 16.72 5.91
N ASP A 105 9.40 16.95 6.85
CA ASP A 105 9.37 18.12 7.75
C ASP A 105 9.33 19.47 7.01
N GLY A 106 9.89 19.52 5.80
CA GLY A 106 9.89 20.71 4.94
C GLY A 106 8.57 21.00 4.23
N SER A 107 7.54 20.16 4.34
CA SER A 107 6.23 20.47 3.77
C SER A 107 5.49 21.53 4.59
N ASN A 108 4.63 22.32 3.93
CA ASN A 108 3.77 23.28 4.62
C ASN A 108 2.89 22.58 5.67
N ASP A 109 2.64 23.25 6.79
CA ASP A 109 1.89 22.69 7.92
C ASP A 109 0.43 22.39 7.54
N ASP A 110 -0.23 23.24 6.73
CA ASP A 110 -1.58 22.96 6.24
C ASP A 110 -1.67 21.63 5.46
N ASN A 111 -0.63 21.30 4.69
CA ASN A 111 -0.57 20.04 3.94
C ASN A 111 -0.35 18.85 4.87
N LYS A 112 0.42 19.03 5.96
CA LYS A 112 0.61 18.01 6.99
C LYS A 112 -0.70 17.76 7.72
N ASP A 113 -1.38 18.81 8.14
CA ASP A 113 -2.65 18.73 8.86
C ASP A 113 -3.70 18.04 8.00
N GLN A 114 -3.84 18.44 6.73
CA GLN A 114 -4.76 17.78 5.80
C GLN A 114 -4.44 16.28 5.63
N PHE A 115 -3.16 15.91 5.58
CA PHE A 115 -2.76 14.51 5.49
C PHE A 115 -3.17 13.72 6.74
N TYR A 116 -2.92 14.25 7.94
CA TYR A 116 -3.26 13.59 9.20
C TYR A 116 -4.77 13.53 9.45
N GLU A 117 -5.52 14.59 9.11
CA GLU A 117 -6.99 14.59 9.14
C GLU A 117 -7.56 13.53 8.19
N ARG A 118 -7.01 13.43 6.98
CA ARG A 118 -7.42 12.39 6.03
C ARG A 118 -7.13 10.99 6.57
N LEU A 119 -5.93 10.77 7.13
CA LEU A 119 -5.54 9.49 7.72
C LEU A 119 -6.49 9.11 8.89
N GLN A 120 -6.76 10.07 9.78
CA GLN A 120 -7.68 9.90 10.90
C GLN A 120 -9.09 9.50 10.41
N SER A 121 -9.61 10.18 9.37
CA SER A 121 -10.92 9.85 8.79
C SER A 121 -11.00 8.43 8.20
N ILE A 122 -9.86 7.88 7.73
CA ILE A 122 -9.79 6.52 7.19
C ILE A 122 -9.80 5.51 8.34
N ILE A 123 -9.07 5.79 9.42
CA ILE A 123 -9.02 4.97 10.64
C ILE A 123 -10.41 4.88 11.28
N GLU A 124 -11.13 5.99 11.38
CA GLU A 124 -12.48 6.04 11.95
C GLU A 124 -13.52 5.25 11.13
N LYS A 125 -13.25 5.06 9.83
CA LYS A 125 -14.08 4.25 8.93
C LYS A 125 -13.67 2.78 8.89
N CYS A 126 -12.65 2.37 9.64
CA CYS A 126 -12.31 0.96 9.77
C CYS A 126 -13.31 0.26 10.70
N PRO A 127 -14.03 -0.78 10.21
CA PRO A 127 -14.96 -1.54 11.03
C PRO A 127 -14.27 -2.41 12.08
#